data_AF-A0A103Y8U6-F1
#
_entry.id   AF-A0A103Y8U6-F1
#
_cell.length_a   1.000
_cell.length_b   1.000
_cell.length_c   1.000
_cell.angle_alpha   90.00
_cell.angle_beta   90.00
_cell.angle_gamma   90.00
#
_symmetry.space_group_name_H-M   'P 1'
#
loop_
_entity.id
_entity.type
_entity.pdbx_description
1 polymer ?
#
loop_
_entity_poly.entity_id
_entity_poly.type
_entity_poly.pdbx_seq_one_letter_code
_entity_poly.pdbx_strand_id
1 'polypeptide(L)'
;MIRMLEALTRMHLRQHVTHEDLDMAIRVLLDSFISTQKFGVQKALQKSFKKYMTFKKNFNAIVLHLLNQLVKEALNFEEIVFGSNKDVTHIDVKVLDYGITDLKAFFSSVEFGRGNFELDEEQSVIRRHLVR
;
A
#
# COMPACT_ATOMS: atom_id res chain seq x y z
N MET A 1 -21.40 14.55 -9.02
CA MET A 1 -20.61 13.55 -9.76
C MET A 1 -20.37 13.95 -11.23
N ILE A 2 -21.40 14.26 -12.02
CA ILE A 2 -21.25 14.62 -13.45
C ILE A 2 -20.27 15.80 -13.67
N ARG A 3 -20.41 16.89 -12.90
CA ARG A 3 -19.47 18.02 -12.95
C ARG A 3 -18.02 17.66 -12.60
N MET A 4 -17.82 16.67 -11.73
CA MET A 4 -16.49 16.20 -11.32
C MET A 4 -15.83 15.40 -12.45
N LEU A 5 -16.61 14.60 -13.18
CA LEU A 5 -16.16 13.89 -14.39
C LEU A 5 -15.77 14.85 -15.49
N GLU A 6 -16.60 15.87 -15.74
CA GLU A 6 -16.33 16.90 -16.73
C GLU A 6 -15.03 17.66 -16.40
N ALA A 7 -14.83 18.04 -15.13
CA ALA A 7 -13.62 18.70 -14.67
C ALA A 7 -12.37 17.81 -14.86
N LEU A 8 -12.46 16.52 -14.51
CA LEU A 8 -11.35 15.58 -14.67
C LEU A 8 -10.99 15.35 -16.14
N THR A 9 -11.99 15.29 -17.01
CA THR A 9 -11.80 15.13 -18.45
C THR A 9 -11.14 16.37 -19.05
N ARG A 10 -11.58 17.57 -18.65
CA ARG A 10 -10.98 18.86 -19.05
C ARG A 10 -9.54 19.01 -18.55
N MET A 11 -9.23 18.56 -17.34
CA MET A 11 -7.87 18.57 -16.80
C MET A 11 -6.91 17.71 -17.62
N HIS A 12 -7.41 16.58 -18.15
CA HIS A 12 -6.64 15.72 -19.06
C HIS A 12 -6.73 16.14 -20.53
N LEU A 13 -7.32 17.31 -20.84
CA LEU A 13 -7.52 17.81 -22.20
C LEU A 13 -8.28 16.83 -23.13
N ARG A 14 -9.09 15.94 -22.55
CA ARG A 14 -9.92 14.99 -23.30
C ARG A 14 -11.32 15.59 -23.50
N GLN A 15 -12.05 15.06 -24.48
CA GLN A 15 -13.45 15.43 -24.72
C GLN A 15 -14.46 14.33 -24.35
N HIS A 16 -13.96 13.15 -23.97
CA HIS A 16 -14.76 11.97 -23.68
C HIS A 16 -14.36 11.39 -22.33
N VAL A 17 -15.37 11.02 -21.55
CA VAL A 17 -15.20 10.43 -20.22
C VAL A 17 -14.78 8.98 -20.37
N THR A 18 -13.76 8.56 -19.65
CA THR A 18 -13.32 7.16 -19.60
C THR A 18 -13.73 6.49 -18.29
N HIS A 19 -13.66 5.15 -18.25
CA HIS A 19 -13.93 4.39 -17.02
C HIS A 19 -13.01 4.80 -15.86
N GLU A 20 -11.75 5.16 -16.13
CA GLU A 20 -10.85 5.65 -15.09
C GLU A 20 -11.33 6.96 -14.45
N ASP A 21 -11.96 7.83 -15.26
CA ASP A 21 -12.50 9.10 -14.76
C ASP A 21 -13.68 8.85 -13.83
N LEU A 22 -14.50 7.83 -14.15
CA LEU A 22 -15.60 7.36 -13.30
C LEU A 22 -15.11 6.87 -11.95
N ASP A 23 -14.13 5.97 -11.94
CA ASP A 23 -13.58 5.42 -10.70
C ASP A 23 -12.93 6.51 -9.84
N MET A 24 -12.23 7.46 -10.47
CA MET A 24 -11.65 8.61 -9.78
C MET A 24 -12.70 9.53 -9.17
N ALA A 25 -13.78 9.83 -9.90
CA ALA A 25 -14.87 10.69 -9.40
C ALA A 25 -15.66 10.02 -8.27
N ILE A 26 -15.89 8.71 -8.36
CA ILE A 26 -16.53 7.92 -7.30
C ILE A 26 -15.65 7.96 -6.04
N ARG A 27 -14.34 7.76 -6.17
CA ARG A 27 -13.39 7.82 -5.05
C ARG A 27 -13.44 9.17 -4.33
N VAL A 28 -13.32 10.28 -5.07
CA VAL A 28 -13.33 11.64 -4.49
C VAL A 28 -14.67 11.94 -3.79
N LEU A 29 -15.79 11.50 -4.39
CA LEU A 29 -17.11 11.67 -3.79
C LEU A 29 -17.25 10.87 -2.49
N LEU A 30 -16.81 9.61 -2.49
CA LEU A 30 -16.85 8.75 -1.31
C LEU A 30 -15.94 9.29 -0.21
N ASP A 31 -14.71 9.71 -0.51
CA ASP A 31 -13.79 10.30 0.46
C ASP A 31 -14.44 11.52 1.15
N SER A 32 -15.03 12.44 0.36
CA SER A 32 -15.73 13.61 0.90
C SER A 32 -16.93 13.23 1.76
N PHE A 33 -17.80 12.34 1.27
CA PHE A 33 -19.01 11.93 1.99
C PHE A 33 -18.71 11.17 3.28
N ILE A 34 -17.73 10.27 3.26
CA ILE A 34 -17.32 9.45 4.40
C ILE A 34 -16.67 10.31 5.48
N SER A 35 -15.92 11.35 5.10
CA SER A 35 -15.24 12.26 6.04
C SER A 35 -16.19 13.06 6.92
N THR A 36 -17.43 13.30 6.46
CA THR A 36 -18.45 14.04 7.22
C THR A 36 -19.33 13.15 8.10
N GLN A 37 -19.11 11.83 8.10
CA GLN A 37 -19.92 10.89 8.90
C GLN A 37 -19.32 10.68 10.29
N LYS A 38 -20.18 10.29 11.24
CA LYS A 38 -19.73 9.84 12.57
C LYS A 38 -18.82 8.62 12.44
N PHE A 39 -17.82 8.52 13.32
CA PHE A 39 -16.77 7.49 13.28
C PHE A 39 -17.26 6.05 13.06
N GLY A 40 -18.34 5.64 13.74
CA GLY A 40 -18.90 4.29 13.57
C GLY A 40 -19.43 4.05 12.15
N VAL A 41 -20.14 5.03 11.59
CA VAL A 41 -20.67 4.99 10.23
C VAL A 41 -19.55 5.13 9.21
N GLN A 42 -18.57 5.98 9.47
CA GLN A 42 -17.36 6.14 8.66
C GLN A 42 -16.65 4.80 8.46
N LYS A 43 -16.40 4.05 9.55
CA LYS A 43 -15.79 2.73 9.48
C LYS A 43 -16.63 1.72 8.69
N ALA A 44 -17.93 1.72 8.89
CA ALA A 44 -18.84 0.84 8.15
C ALA A 44 -18.82 1.14 6.64
N LEU A 45 -18.92 2.42 6.25
CA LEU A 45 -18.88 2.86 4.86
C LEU A 45 -17.53 2.60 4.20
N GLN A 46 -16.41 2.85 4.91
CA GLN A 46 -15.07 2.51 4.42
C GLN A 46 -14.93 1.02 4.13
N LYS A 47 -15.50 0.16 4.97
CA LYS A 47 -15.50 -1.29 4.77
C LYS A 47 -16.35 -1.68 3.55
N SER A 48 -17.56 -1.13 3.42
CA SER A 48 -18.47 -1.45 2.31
C SER A 48 -17.97 -0.94 0.95
N PHE A 49 -17.33 0.24 0.92
CA PHE A 49 -16.86 0.87 -0.31
C PHE A 49 -15.35 0.74 -0.55
N LYS A 50 -14.70 -0.18 0.16
CA LYS A 50 -13.25 -0.38 0.13
C LYS A 50 -12.68 -0.46 -1.29
N LYS A 51 -13.36 -1.20 -2.19
CA LYS A 51 -12.97 -1.37 -3.60
C LYS A 51 -12.77 -0.05 -4.35
N TYR A 52 -13.63 0.94 -4.10
CA TYR A 52 -13.59 2.23 -4.78
C TYR A 52 -12.63 3.22 -4.10
N MET A 53 -12.36 3.01 -2.81
CA MET A 53 -11.47 3.85 -2.01
C MET A 53 -9.99 3.56 -2.24
N THR A 54 -9.65 2.35 -2.71
CA THR A 54 -8.27 1.90 -2.97
C THR A 54 -7.81 2.17 -4.41
N PHE A 55 -8.71 2.55 -5.32
CA PHE A 55 -8.38 2.84 -6.72
C PHE A 55 -7.28 3.90 -6.82
N LYS A 56 -6.20 3.62 -7.56
CA LYS A 56 -5.02 4.49 -7.77
C LYS A 56 -4.42 5.12 -6.49
N LYS A 57 -4.61 4.53 -5.31
CA LYS A 57 -3.82 4.93 -4.14
C LYS A 57 -2.47 4.24 -4.23
N ASN A 58 -1.40 5.02 -4.32
CA ASN A 58 -0.04 4.51 -4.24
C ASN A 58 0.25 4.13 -2.78
N PHE A 59 -0.08 2.89 -2.42
CA PHE A 59 0.28 2.34 -1.12
C PHE A 59 1.74 1.91 -1.05
N ASN A 60 2.45 1.83 -2.19
CA ASN A 60 3.81 1.32 -2.28
C ASN A 60 4.77 2.04 -1.32
N ALA A 61 4.75 3.38 -1.28
CA ALA A 61 5.60 4.15 -0.36
C ALA A 61 5.29 3.87 1.13
N ILE A 62 4.01 3.66 1.47
CA ILE A 62 3.57 3.38 2.84
C ILE A 62 3.95 1.94 3.22
N VAL A 63 3.75 0.99 2.32
CA VAL A 63 4.15 -0.41 2.50
C VAL A 63 5.66 -0.51 2.66
N LEU A 64 6.43 0.21 1.85
CA LEU A 64 7.89 0.27 1.96
C LEU A 64 8.33 0.89 3.29
N HIS A 65 7.66 1.95 3.75
CA HIS A 65 7.95 2.55 5.05
C HIS A 65 7.69 1.58 6.19
N LEU A 66 6.54 0.89 6.18
CA LEU A 66 6.18 -0.09 7.18
C LEU A 66 7.11 -1.30 7.17
N LEU A 67 7.48 -1.79 5.99
CA LEU A 67 8.45 -2.87 5.83
C LEU A 67 9.82 -2.48 6.40
N ASN A 68 10.28 -1.25 6.16
CA ASN A 68 11.52 -0.75 6.76
C ASN A 68 11.44 -0.64 8.28
N GLN A 69 10.29 -0.24 8.84
CA GLN A 69 10.09 -0.24 10.29
C GLN A 69 10.16 -1.65 10.86
N LEU A 70 9.48 -2.63 10.25
CA LEU A 70 9.50 -4.03 10.67
C LEU A 70 10.91 -4.63 10.61
N VAL A 71 11.67 -4.35 9.55
CA VAL A 71 13.07 -4.80 9.44
C VAL A 71 13.93 -4.18 10.54
N LYS A 72 13.75 -2.89 10.85
CA LYS A 72 14.49 -2.21 11.92
C LYS A 72 14.15 -2.79 13.29
N GLU A 73 12.88 -3.10 13.54
CA GLU A 73 12.45 -3.77 14.77
C GLU A 73 13.04 -5.19 14.89
N ALA A 74 13.06 -5.95 13.79
CA ALA A 74 13.66 -7.28 13.76
C ALA A 74 15.18 -7.23 14.02
N LEU A 75 15.89 -6.26 13.43
CA LEU A 75 17.32 -6.02 13.70
C LEU A 75 17.58 -5.70 15.17
N ASN A 76 16.80 -4.77 15.73
CA ASN A 76 16.93 -4.41 17.14
C ASN A 76 16.64 -5.61 18.05
N PHE A 77 15.63 -6.43 17.72
CA PHE A 77 15.30 -7.62 18.49
C PHE A 77 16.42 -8.66 18.44
N GLU A 78 16.97 -8.94 17.26
CA GLU A 78 18.12 -9.84 17.09
C GLU A 78 19.36 -9.34 17.86
N GLU A 79 19.65 -8.04 17.83
CA GLU A 79 20.76 -7.45 18.57
C GLU A 79 20.60 -7.61 20.09
N ILE A 80 19.37 -7.42 20.60
CA ILE A 80 19.04 -7.57 22.02
C ILE A 80 19.08 -9.04 22.46
N VAL A 81 18.64 -9.97 21.61
CA VAL A 81 18.49 -11.39 21.96
C VAL A 81 19.79 -12.19 21.79
N PHE A 82 20.53 -11.96 20.69
CA PHE A 82 21.71 -12.76 20.37
C PHE A 82 23.05 -12.06 20.66
N GLY A 83 23.04 -10.75 20.94
CA GLY A 83 24.28 -9.95 21.02
C GLY A 83 24.97 -9.85 19.66
N SER A 84 25.92 -8.91 19.52
CA SER A 84 26.53 -8.42 18.27
C SER A 84 27.30 -9.46 17.40
N ASN A 85 27.08 -10.77 17.55
CA ASN A 85 27.98 -11.81 17.08
C ASN A 85 27.35 -12.87 16.15
N LYS A 86 26.33 -12.49 15.37
CA LYS A 86 25.94 -13.29 14.20
C LYS A 86 25.81 -12.40 12.97
N ASP A 87 26.48 -12.81 11.90
CA ASP A 87 26.27 -12.32 10.53
C ASP A 87 24.82 -12.63 10.13
N VAL A 88 23.89 -11.74 10.45
CA VAL A 88 22.50 -11.82 10.01
C VAL A 88 22.52 -11.53 8.51
N THR A 89 22.55 -12.60 7.72
CA THR A 89 22.58 -12.51 6.26
C THR A 89 21.21 -12.14 5.68
N HIS A 90 20.12 -12.49 6.38
CA HIS A 90 18.74 -12.28 5.91
C HIS A 90 17.76 -12.07 7.07
N ILE A 91 16.74 -11.24 6.84
CA ILE A 91 15.62 -11.04 7.77
C ILE A 91 14.32 -11.40 7.06
N ASP A 92 13.56 -12.27 7.71
CA ASP A 92 12.26 -12.77 7.26
C ASP A 92 11.14 -11.94 7.88
N VAL A 93 10.46 -11.13 7.07
CA VAL A 93 9.28 -10.37 7.51
C VAL A 93 8.03 -11.03 6.93
N LYS A 94 7.11 -11.46 7.80
CA LYS A 94 5.84 -12.05 7.38
C LYS A 94 4.95 -10.98 6.76
N VAL A 95 4.40 -11.26 5.59
CA VAL A 95 3.45 -10.36 4.91
C VAL A 95 2.17 -10.29 5.74
N LEU A 96 2.01 -9.17 6.46
CA LEU A 96 0.80 -8.87 7.21
C LEU A 96 -0.29 -8.41 6.25
N ASP A 97 -1.45 -9.04 6.39
CA ASP A 97 -2.63 -8.80 5.56
C ASP A 97 -3.30 -7.48 5.97
N TYR A 98 -2.66 -6.35 5.65
CA TYR A 98 -3.18 -5.00 5.92
C TYR A 98 -4.41 -4.64 5.04
N GLY A 99 -5.00 -5.62 4.38
CA GLY A 99 -6.16 -5.43 3.51
C GLY A 99 -5.84 -4.63 2.24
N ILE A 100 -4.58 -4.58 1.84
CA ILE A 100 -4.14 -4.01 0.57
C ILE A 100 -4.39 -5.09 -0.48
N THR A 101 -5.39 -4.84 -1.34
CA THR A 101 -5.90 -5.83 -2.29
C THR A 101 -4.97 -6.05 -3.49
N ASP A 102 -3.95 -5.21 -3.63
CA ASP A 102 -3.03 -5.23 -4.77
C ASP A 102 -1.56 -5.12 -4.30
N LEU A 103 -1.12 -6.13 -3.57
CA LEU A 103 0.31 -6.29 -3.26
C LEU A 103 1.11 -6.75 -4.49
N LYS A 104 0.45 -7.27 -5.53
CA LYS A 104 1.11 -7.67 -6.80
C LYS A 104 1.73 -6.46 -7.51
N ALA A 105 1.05 -5.31 -7.52
CA ALA A 105 1.61 -4.06 -8.02
C ALA A 105 2.79 -3.54 -7.18
N PHE A 106 2.88 -3.91 -5.90
CA PHE A 106 4.01 -3.56 -5.04
C PHE A 106 5.23 -4.46 -5.28
N PHE A 107 5.04 -5.78 -5.36
CA PHE A 107 6.12 -6.74 -5.59
C PHE A 107 6.79 -6.59 -6.96
N SER A 108 6.05 -6.12 -7.97
CA SER A 108 6.58 -5.78 -9.31
C SER A 108 7.16 -4.37 -9.40
N SER A 109 7.09 -3.57 -8.33
CA SER A 109 7.57 -2.19 -8.35
C SER A 109 9.09 -2.10 -8.25
N VAL A 110 9.66 -1.10 -8.94
CA VAL A 110 11.10 -0.78 -8.90
C VAL A 110 11.56 -0.44 -7.47
N GLU A 111 10.65 0.02 -6.62
CA GLU A 111 10.90 0.34 -5.21
C GLU A 111 11.23 -0.90 -4.38
N PHE A 112 10.61 -2.05 -4.70
CA PHE A 112 10.87 -3.33 -4.02
C PHE A 112 12.26 -3.88 -4.39
N GLY A 113 12.61 -3.86 -5.68
CA GLY A 113 13.92 -4.30 -6.16
C GLY A 113 15.08 -3.42 -5.67
N ARG A 114 14.87 -2.11 -5.54
CA ARG A 114 15.88 -1.19 -4.96
C ARG A 114 16.18 -1.44 -3.48
N GLY A 115 15.28 -2.11 -2.76
CA GLY A 115 15.42 -2.38 -1.34
C GLY A 115 16.12 -3.71 -1.00
N ASN A 116 16.60 -4.46 -1.99
CA ASN A 116 17.13 -5.83 -1.84
C ASN A 116 16.15 -6.78 -1.15
N PHE A 117 14.86 -6.62 -1.45
CA PHE A 117 13.80 -7.49 -0.96
C PHE A 117 13.51 -8.59 -1.98
N GLU A 118 13.41 -9.83 -1.50
CA GLU A 118 12.94 -11.00 -2.24
C GLU A 118 11.65 -11.48 -1.60
N LEU A 119 10.65 -11.82 -2.42
CA LEU A 119 9.42 -12.43 -1.95
C LEU A 119 9.52 -13.94 -2.12
N ASP A 120 9.33 -14.67 -1.03
CA ASP A 120 9.08 -16.11 -1.06
C ASP A 120 7.55 -16.32 -1.09
N GLU A 121 6.99 -16.54 -2.28
CA GLU A 121 5.55 -16.71 -2.48
C GLU A 121 5.00 -17.99 -1.81
N GLU A 122 5.84 -19.02 -1.62
CA GLU A 122 5.41 -20.27 -0.97
C GLU A 122 5.26 -20.11 0.55
N GLN A 123 6.05 -19.23 1.17
CA GLN A 123 6.01 -19.00 2.62
C GLN A 123 5.32 -17.69 3.04
N SER A 124 4.96 -16.81 2.08
CA SER A 124 4.45 -15.45 2.36
C SER A 124 5.41 -14.63 3.25
N VAL A 125 6.70 -14.76 2.96
CA VAL A 125 7.79 -14.09 3.69
C VAL A 125 8.54 -13.17 2.73
N ILE A 126 8.80 -11.93 3.16
CA ILE A 126 9.71 -11.01 2.49
C ILE A 126 11.09 -11.19 3.12
N ARG A 127 12.05 -11.70 2.35
CA ARG A 127 13.46 -11.78 2.74
C ARG A 127 14.14 -10.48 2.33
N ARG A 128 14.81 -9.81 3.26
CA ARG A 128 15.73 -8.73 2.91
C ARG A 128 17.16 -9.24 2.98
N HIS A 129 17.89 -9.14 1.86
CA HIS A 129 19.32 -9.35 1.83
C HIS A 129 20.03 -8.11 2.34
N LEU A 130 20.74 -8.23 3.45
CA LEU A 130 21.61 -7.16 3.94
C LEU A 130 22.92 -7.24 3.16
N VAL A 131 23.03 -6.43 2.11
CA VAL A 131 24.31 -6.26 1.40
C VAL A 131 25.25 -5.49 2.32
N ARG A 132 26.42 -6.09 2.52
CA ARG A 132 27.52 -5.60 3.34
C ARG A 132 28.10 -4.28 2.84
#